data_AF-A0A4U1IXC5-F1
#
_entry.id   AF-A0A4U1IXC5-F1
#
_cell.length_a   1.000
_cell.length_b   1.000
_cell.length_c   1.000
_cell.angle_alpha   90.00
_cell.angle_beta   90.00
_cell.angle_gamma   90.00
#
_symmetry.space_group_name_H-M   'P 1'
#
loop_
_entity.id
_entity.type
_entity.pdbx_description
1 polymer ?
#
loop_
_entity_poly.entity_id
_entity_poly.type
_entity_poly.pdbx_seq_one_letter_code
_entity_poly.pdbx_strand_id
1 'polypeptide(L)'
;MLDDPPSARRPSRPAPQRNRASFAQATLREVEALDPVVRDRILARMSPASLAEIRGALSVQWLPPEPYYDLLEAVRAELGDPDTRNLCRRLMNRYFENPLLRAVVDSFLRRVGFSPQSLLRFVPHGRQLVADNAGRLSYEPLAEERGVLRLRGFPTTHFRSGTAVELLLGCWEAALDFSGVEGHVEVQGLDLDKGACDFVLTWKARG
;
A
#
# COMPACT_ATOMS: atom_id res chain seq x y z
N MET A 1 -23.41 -9.21 51.72
CA MET A 1 -22.22 -8.76 50.99
C MET A 1 -22.28 -9.48 49.66
N LEU A 2 -22.83 -8.82 48.63
CA LEU A 2 -22.96 -9.38 47.29
C LEU A 2 -21.71 -8.94 46.52
N ASP A 3 -20.91 -9.91 46.08
CA ASP A 3 -19.75 -9.67 45.24
C ASP A 3 -20.21 -9.14 43.87
N ASP A 4 -19.70 -7.97 43.49
CA ASP A 4 -19.85 -7.45 42.13
C ASP A 4 -19.15 -8.39 41.14
N PRO A 5 -19.79 -8.76 40.01
CA PRO A 5 -19.15 -9.57 39.00
C PRO A 5 -17.98 -8.82 38.36
N PRO A 6 -16.91 -9.53 37.96
CA PRO A 6 -15.73 -8.93 37.37
C PRO A 6 -16.11 -8.17 36.09
N SER A 7 -15.90 -6.86 36.14
CA SER A 7 -16.09 -5.94 35.01
C SER A 7 -15.39 -6.48 33.77
N ALA A 8 -16.18 -6.92 32.79
CA ALA A 8 -15.68 -7.33 31.49
C ALA A 8 -14.91 -6.16 30.87
N ARG A 9 -13.60 -6.32 30.70
CA ARG A 9 -12.76 -5.32 30.01
C ARG A 9 -13.39 -5.04 28.65
N ARG A 10 -13.88 -3.80 28.44
CA ARG A 10 -14.29 -3.35 27.11
C ARG A 10 -13.13 -3.62 26.15
N PRO A 11 -13.37 -4.22 24.97
CA PRO A 11 -12.33 -4.37 23.98
C PRO A 11 -11.76 -2.98 23.65
N SER A 12 -10.45 -2.83 23.77
CA SER A 12 -9.76 -1.59 23.43
C SER A 12 -10.03 -1.26 21.97
N ARG A 13 -10.45 -0.02 21.69
CA ARG A 13 -10.63 0.46 20.31
C ARG A 13 -9.33 0.20 19.54
N PRO A 14 -9.38 -0.41 18.34
CA PRO A 14 -8.17 -0.64 17.55
C PRO A 14 -7.46 0.69 17.30
N ALA A 15 -6.13 0.67 17.38
CA ALA A 15 -5.32 1.83 17.10
C ALA A 15 -5.59 2.34 15.67
N PRO A 16 -5.58 3.66 15.44
CA PRO A 16 -5.83 4.21 14.12
C PRO A 16 -4.75 3.76 13.13
N GLN A 17 -5.15 3.60 11.88
CA GLN A 17 -4.22 3.39 10.79
C GLN A 17 -3.28 4.58 10.67
N ARG A 18 -2.02 4.32 10.32
CA ARG A 18 -1.04 5.37 10.03
C ARG A 18 -0.20 4.99 8.81
N ASN A 19 0.26 6.01 8.08
CA ASN A 19 1.18 5.81 6.96
C ASN A 19 2.48 6.59 7.24
N ARG A 20 3.61 6.06 6.76
CA ARG A 20 4.88 6.76 6.90
C ARG A 20 4.86 8.02 6.03
N ALA A 21 5.24 9.16 6.59
CA ALA A 21 5.29 10.43 5.87
C ALA A 21 6.12 10.33 4.59
N SER A 22 7.26 9.62 4.61
CA SER A 22 8.10 9.39 3.43
C SER A 22 7.34 8.76 2.26
N PHE A 23 6.36 7.89 2.53
CA PHE A 23 5.57 7.22 1.50
C PHE A 23 4.49 8.16 0.93
N ALA A 24 3.81 8.93 1.78
CA ALA A 24 2.87 9.96 1.35
C ALA A 24 3.58 11.06 0.52
N GLN A 25 4.76 11.49 0.96
CA GLN A 25 5.60 12.45 0.25
C GLN A 25 6.11 11.90 -1.09
N ALA A 26 6.48 10.61 -1.15
CA ALA A 26 6.85 9.98 -2.42
C ALA A 26 5.68 9.97 -3.40
N THR A 27 4.47 9.67 -2.92
CA THR A 27 3.25 9.71 -3.74
C THR A 27 2.98 11.13 -4.23
N LEU A 28 3.10 12.15 -3.35
CA LEU A 28 2.92 13.54 -3.73
C LEU A 28 3.94 13.99 -4.78
N ARG A 29 5.20 13.52 -4.68
CA ARG A 29 6.22 13.80 -5.72
C ARG A 29 5.87 13.19 -7.08
N GLU A 30 5.28 12.00 -7.12
CA GLU A 30 4.79 11.44 -8.39
C GLU A 30 3.68 12.29 -8.99
N VAL A 31 2.79 12.86 -8.16
CA VAL A 31 1.75 13.80 -8.61
C VAL A 31 2.37 15.10 -9.10
N GLU A 32 3.32 15.66 -8.36
CA GLU A 32 4.01 16.92 -8.72
C GLU A 32 4.81 16.82 -10.02
N ALA A 33 5.20 15.61 -10.42
CA ALA A 33 5.89 15.31 -11.66
C ALA A 33 4.97 15.04 -12.87
N LEU A 34 3.64 15.07 -12.70
CA LEU A 34 2.69 14.95 -13.80
C LEU A 34 2.65 16.22 -14.66
N ASP A 35 1.91 16.15 -15.77
CA ASP A 35 1.55 17.34 -16.55
C ASP A 35 0.99 18.44 -15.61
N PRO A 36 1.43 19.71 -15.75
CA PRO A 36 1.03 20.78 -14.85
C PRO A 36 -0.49 20.94 -14.70
N VAL A 37 -1.26 20.76 -15.77
CA VAL A 37 -2.72 20.90 -15.73
C VAL A 37 -3.33 19.78 -14.89
N VAL A 38 -2.87 18.54 -15.08
CA VAL A 38 -3.34 17.38 -14.32
C VAL A 38 -2.92 17.48 -12.85
N ARG A 39 -1.66 17.83 -12.58
CA ARG A 39 -1.14 18.08 -11.23
C ARG A 39 -1.99 19.11 -10.50
N ASP A 40 -2.22 20.27 -11.09
CA ASP A 40 -2.93 21.37 -10.43
C ASP A 40 -4.37 20.99 -10.12
N ARG A 41 -5.02 20.23 -11.00
CA ARG A 41 -6.35 19.66 -10.77
C ARG A 41 -6.39 18.65 -9.62
N ILE A 42 -5.37 17.79 -9.48
CA ILE A 42 -5.28 16.85 -8.33
C ILE A 42 -5.08 17.65 -7.04
N LEU A 43 -4.11 18.57 -7.01
CA LEU A 43 -3.80 19.36 -5.82
C LEU A 43 -4.97 20.25 -5.38
N ALA A 44 -5.76 20.77 -6.32
CA ALA A 44 -6.97 21.56 -6.03
C ALA A 44 -8.11 20.73 -5.43
N ARG A 45 -8.10 19.40 -5.58
CA ARG A 45 -9.10 18.50 -4.96
C ARG A 45 -8.76 18.11 -3.53
N MET A 46 -7.48 18.17 -3.17
CA MET A 46 -7.05 17.88 -1.82
C MET A 46 -7.50 18.98 -0.86
N SER A 47 -7.76 18.61 0.39
CA SER A 47 -7.90 19.63 1.42
C SER A 47 -6.57 20.36 1.65
N PRO A 48 -6.57 21.68 1.87
CA PRO A 48 -5.34 22.43 2.18
C PRO A 48 -4.61 21.90 3.42
N ALA A 49 -5.37 21.38 4.40
CA ALA A 49 -4.83 20.78 5.62
C ALA A 49 -4.03 19.50 5.33
N SER A 50 -4.59 18.55 4.56
CA SER A 50 -3.89 17.33 4.16
C SER A 50 -2.61 17.62 3.40
N LEU A 51 -2.66 18.55 2.44
CA LEU A 51 -1.49 18.90 1.64
C LEU A 51 -0.38 19.54 2.51
N ALA A 52 -0.76 20.45 3.42
CA ALA A 52 0.17 21.06 4.36
C ALA A 52 0.78 20.02 5.32
N GLU A 53 -0.02 19.07 5.81
CA GLU A 53 0.44 18.02 6.71
C GLU A 53 1.46 17.08 6.03
N ILE A 54 1.21 16.65 4.79
CA ILE A 54 2.16 15.82 4.03
C ILE A 54 3.48 16.58 3.80
N ARG A 55 3.41 17.85 3.38
CA ARG A 55 4.59 18.67 3.09
C ARG A 55 5.40 19.03 4.33
N GLY A 56 4.72 19.28 5.46
CA GLY A 56 5.34 19.71 6.71
C GLY A 56 5.91 18.57 7.57
N ALA A 57 5.52 17.33 7.32
CA ALA A 57 5.93 16.20 8.15
C ALA A 57 7.39 15.79 7.94
N LEU A 58 8.04 15.38 9.04
CA LEU A 58 9.35 14.72 8.95
C LEU A 58 9.18 13.36 8.26
N SER A 59 10.09 12.99 7.36
CA SER A 59 9.97 11.76 6.55
C SER A 59 9.78 10.48 7.37
N VAL A 60 10.37 10.42 8.57
CA VAL A 60 10.26 9.29 9.51
C VAL A 60 8.98 9.30 10.35
N GLN A 61 8.20 10.38 10.32
CA GLN A 61 6.97 10.52 11.10
C GLN A 61 5.88 9.58 10.59
N TRP A 62 5.03 9.11 11.50
CA TRP A 62 3.78 8.45 11.17
C TRP A 62 2.68 9.49 11.06
N LEU A 63 2.02 9.55 9.90
CA LEU A 63 0.87 10.40 9.66
C LEU A 63 -0.43 9.68 10.03
N PRO A 64 -1.47 10.42 10.48
CA PRO A 64 -2.83 9.90 10.50
C PRO A 64 -3.26 9.49 9.07
N PRO A 65 -4.34 8.72 8.91
CA PRO A 65 -4.70 8.17 7.60
C PRO A 65 -5.21 9.25 6.64
N GLU A 66 -5.90 10.28 7.15
CA GLU A 66 -6.65 11.25 6.35
C GLU A 66 -5.81 11.94 5.28
N PRO A 67 -4.62 12.51 5.56
CA PRO A 67 -3.85 13.21 4.53
C PRO A 67 -3.47 12.33 3.34
N TYR A 68 -3.07 11.09 3.62
CA TYR A 68 -2.63 10.17 2.58
C TYR A 68 -3.80 9.68 1.73
N TYR A 69 -4.95 9.39 2.35
CA TYR A 69 -6.13 8.98 1.61
C TYR A 69 -6.77 10.13 0.82
N ASP A 70 -6.78 11.34 1.35
CA ASP A 70 -7.21 12.54 0.63
C ASP A 70 -6.40 12.71 -0.68
N LEU A 71 -5.08 12.54 -0.60
CA LEU A 71 -4.20 12.52 -1.78
C LEU A 71 -4.61 11.42 -2.79
N LEU A 72 -4.79 10.19 -2.34
CA LEU A 72 -5.10 9.06 -3.23
C LEU A 72 -6.48 9.17 -3.88
N GLU A 73 -7.47 9.64 -3.13
CA GLU A 73 -8.82 9.89 -3.67
C GLU A 73 -8.79 11.01 -4.70
N ALA A 74 -8.04 12.10 -4.45
CA ALA A 74 -7.86 13.18 -5.42
C ALA A 74 -7.17 12.69 -6.71
N VAL A 75 -6.14 11.85 -6.59
CA VAL A 75 -5.47 11.21 -7.73
C VAL A 75 -6.46 10.38 -8.54
N ARG A 76 -7.20 9.49 -7.88
CA ARG A 76 -8.15 8.60 -8.56
C ARG A 76 -9.31 9.35 -9.20
N ALA A 77 -9.79 10.42 -8.57
CA ALA A 77 -10.85 11.24 -9.11
C ALA A 77 -10.45 12.00 -10.40
N GLU A 78 -9.17 12.35 -10.58
CA GLU A 78 -8.70 12.99 -11.82
C GLU A 78 -8.27 11.95 -12.88
N LEU A 79 -7.57 10.89 -12.46
CA LEU A 79 -6.93 9.95 -13.40
C LEU A 79 -7.79 8.74 -13.76
N GLY A 80 -8.74 8.36 -12.90
CA GLY A 80 -9.43 7.08 -13.00
C GLY A 80 -8.54 5.88 -12.64
N ASP A 81 -9.11 4.68 -12.69
CA ASP A 81 -8.49 3.46 -12.15
C ASP A 81 -7.19 3.06 -12.87
N PRO A 82 -7.13 2.96 -14.21
CA PRO A 82 -5.94 2.50 -14.91
C PRO A 82 -4.72 3.40 -14.66
N ASP A 83 -4.92 4.72 -14.72
CA ASP A 83 -3.82 5.67 -14.57
C ASP A 83 -3.42 5.88 -13.11
N THR A 84 -4.34 5.72 -12.16
CA THR A 84 -4.02 5.63 -10.73
C THR A 84 -3.12 4.42 -10.45
N ARG A 85 -3.47 3.26 -11.00
CA ARG A 85 -2.68 2.03 -10.88
C ARG A 85 -1.29 2.22 -11.47
N ASN A 86 -1.20 2.79 -12.68
CA ASN A 86 0.07 3.10 -13.32
C ASN A 86 0.93 4.08 -12.51
N LEU A 87 0.33 5.11 -11.92
CA LEU A 87 1.02 6.03 -11.02
C LEU A 87 1.57 5.31 -9.79
N CYS A 88 0.77 4.44 -9.17
CA CYS A 88 1.17 3.68 -7.98
C CYS A 88 2.26 2.64 -8.29
N ARG A 89 2.24 2.06 -9.49
CA ARG A 89 3.30 1.18 -10.00
C ARG A 89 4.61 1.94 -10.17
N ARG A 90 4.60 3.12 -10.79
CA ARG A 90 5.78 3.99 -10.90
C ARG A 90 6.31 4.45 -9.54
N LEU A 91 5.42 4.87 -8.64
CA LEU A 91 5.73 5.21 -7.26
C LEU A 91 6.53 4.08 -6.62
N MET A 92 5.99 2.86 -6.65
CA MET A 92 6.60 1.74 -5.93
C MET A 92 7.93 1.30 -6.56
N ASN A 93 8.04 1.34 -7.90
CA ASN A 93 9.31 1.10 -8.60
C ASN A 93 10.40 2.08 -8.13
N ARG A 94 10.11 3.38 -8.05
CA ARG A 94 11.03 4.38 -7.48
C ARG A 94 11.24 4.21 -5.98
N TYR A 95 10.22 3.76 -5.25
CA TYR A 95 10.32 3.54 -3.82
C TYR A 95 11.28 2.39 -3.49
N PHE A 96 11.37 1.35 -4.33
CA PHE A 96 12.40 0.32 -4.24
C PHE A 96 13.83 0.85 -4.46
N GLU A 97 14.00 2.01 -5.10
CA GLU A 97 15.29 2.68 -5.24
C GLU A 97 15.69 3.45 -3.97
N ASN A 98 14.79 3.62 -3.00
CA ASN A 98 15.11 4.25 -1.72
C ASN A 98 16.20 3.46 -0.99
N PRO A 99 17.35 4.07 -0.63
CA PRO A 99 18.49 3.34 -0.05
C PRO A 99 18.16 2.56 1.21
N LEU A 100 17.26 3.07 2.05
CA LEU A 100 16.88 2.39 3.30
C LEU A 100 16.03 1.15 3.03
N LEU A 101 15.01 1.28 2.18
CA LEU A 101 14.19 0.12 1.80
C LEU A 101 15.02 -0.91 1.05
N ARG A 102 15.85 -0.45 0.10
CA ARG A 102 16.74 -1.30 -0.68
C ARG A 102 17.70 -2.09 0.21
N ALA A 103 18.31 -1.48 1.22
CA ALA A 103 19.17 -2.19 2.16
C ALA A 103 18.45 -3.32 2.92
N VAL A 104 17.19 -3.09 3.33
CA VAL A 104 16.37 -4.09 4.01
C VAL A 104 15.99 -5.23 3.06
N VAL A 105 15.52 -4.89 1.85
CA VAL A 105 15.17 -5.84 0.80
C VAL A 105 16.39 -6.69 0.43
N ASP A 106 17.52 -6.06 0.14
CA ASP A 106 18.76 -6.74 -0.21
C ASP A 106 19.24 -7.64 0.93
N SER A 107 19.11 -7.22 2.19
CA SER A 107 19.46 -8.07 3.34
C SER A 107 18.60 -9.31 3.43
N PHE A 108 17.30 -9.18 3.16
CA PHE A 108 16.39 -10.32 3.11
C PHE A 108 16.76 -11.25 1.94
N LEU A 109 16.91 -10.70 0.73
CA LEU A 109 17.18 -11.43 -0.49
C LEU A 109 18.55 -12.13 -0.48
N ARG A 110 19.57 -11.54 0.14
CA ARG A 110 20.88 -12.19 0.34
C ARG A 110 20.78 -13.51 1.09
N ARG A 111 19.80 -13.65 2.01
CA ARG A 111 19.62 -14.87 2.81
C ARG A 111 18.84 -15.96 2.07
N VAL A 112 17.88 -15.58 1.23
CA VAL A 112 16.90 -16.53 0.64
C VAL A 112 17.04 -16.72 -0.87
N GLY A 113 17.93 -15.97 -1.52
CA GLY A 113 18.04 -15.91 -2.97
C GLY A 113 17.00 -14.98 -3.60
N PHE A 114 17.35 -14.40 -4.75
CA PHE A 114 16.46 -13.50 -5.47
C PHE A 114 15.55 -14.27 -6.43
N SER A 115 14.24 -14.19 -6.21
CA SER A 115 13.20 -14.68 -7.10
C SER A 115 11.89 -13.90 -6.89
N PRO A 116 10.93 -13.93 -7.82
CA PRO A 116 9.60 -13.34 -7.59
C PRO A 116 8.96 -13.87 -6.30
N GLN A 117 9.09 -15.18 -6.04
CA GLN A 117 8.60 -15.83 -4.83
C GLN A 117 9.21 -15.26 -3.55
N SER A 118 10.54 -15.05 -3.50
CA SER A 118 11.18 -14.51 -2.31
C SER A 118 10.81 -13.04 -2.10
N LEU A 119 10.73 -12.25 -3.17
CA LEU A 119 10.29 -10.86 -3.08
C LEU A 119 8.84 -10.75 -2.56
N LEU A 120 7.92 -11.58 -3.08
CA LEU A 120 6.53 -11.59 -2.62
C LEU A 120 6.38 -12.10 -1.17
N ARG A 121 7.26 -13.00 -0.71
CA ARG A 121 7.36 -13.35 0.71
C ARG A 121 7.80 -12.18 1.59
N PHE A 122 8.62 -11.26 1.06
CA PHE A 122 9.05 -10.07 1.79
C PHE A 122 7.96 -8.99 1.86
N VAL A 123 7.11 -8.87 0.84
CA VAL A 123 6.09 -7.82 0.70
C VAL A 123 5.27 -7.57 1.99
N PRO A 124 4.73 -8.59 2.69
CA PRO A 124 4.03 -8.39 3.96
C PRO A 124 4.84 -7.64 5.02
N HIS A 125 6.14 -7.92 5.10
CA HIS A 125 7.05 -7.24 6.03
C HIS A 125 7.41 -5.84 5.54
N GLY A 126 7.71 -5.68 4.25
CA GLY A 126 7.99 -4.38 3.65
C GLY A 126 6.84 -3.38 3.84
N ARG A 127 5.59 -3.85 3.70
CA ARG A 127 4.39 -3.03 3.94
C ARG A 127 4.33 -2.48 5.37
N GLN A 128 4.74 -3.24 6.38
CA GLN A 128 4.73 -2.80 7.78
C GLN A 128 5.70 -1.64 8.05
N LEU A 129 6.68 -1.40 7.17
CA LEU A 129 7.60 -0.27 7.29
C LEU A 129 6.92 1.06 6.94
N VAL A 130 5.90 1.02 6.09
CA VAL A 130 5.23 2.20 5.51
C VAL A 130 3.77 2.34 5.91
N ALA A 131 3.11 1.28 6.37
CA ALA A 131 1.72 1.29 6.80
C ALA A 131 1.55 0.53 8.12
N ASP A 132 0.96 1.18 9.11
CA ASP A 132 0.68 0.64 10.44
C ASP A 132 -0.83 0.57 10.69
N ASN A 133 -1.28 -0.47 11.41
CA ASN A 133 -2.70 -0.80 11.63
C ASN A 133 -3.57 -0.81 10.34
N ALA A 134 -2.97 -1.12 9.20
CA ALA A 134 -3.63 -1.11 7.89
C ALA A 134 -4.12 -2.51 7.46
N GLY A 135 -4.54 -3.35 8.42
CA GLY A 135 -4.86 -4.76 8.18
C GLY A 135 -3.63 -5.66 8.02
N ARG A 136 -3.88 -6.96 7.97
CA ARG A 136 -2.87 -8.03 7.87
C ARG A 136 -2.73 -8.47 6.42
N LEU A 137 -1.53 -8.32 5.88
CA LEU A 137 -1.13 -8.89 4.59
C LEU A 137 -0.38 -10.20 4.82
N SER A 138 -0.66 -11.22 4.02
CA SER A 138 0.09 -12.48 4.02
C SER A 138 0.33 -12.96 2.59
N TYR A 139 1.44 -13.63 2.36
CA TYR A 139 1.76 -14.25 1.08
C TYR A 139 1.66 -15.77 1.16
N GLU A 140 1.06 -16.40 0.14
CA GLU A 140 1.09 -17.85 -0.05
C GLU A 140 1.51 -18.18 -1.50
N PRO A 141 2.51 -19.05 -1.71
CA PRO A 141 2.82 -19.57 -3.03
C PRO A 141 1.72 -20.54 -3.47
N LEU A 142 1.20 -20.39 -4.69
CA LEU A 142 0.21 -21.30 -5.26
C LEU A 142 0.82 -22.26 -6.29
N ALA A 143 1.80 -21.79 -7.05
CA ALA A 143 2.61 -22.55 -8.00
C ALA A 143 3.97 -21.84 -8.18
N GLU A 144 4.86 -22.36 -9.04
CA GLU A 144 6.14 -21.71 -9.34
C GLU A 144 5.98 -20.28 -9.87
N GLU A 145 5.02 -20.11 -10.79
CA GLU A 145 4.70 -18.88 -11.53
C GLU A 145 3.49 -18.12 -10.96
N ARG A 146 3.02 -18.52 -9.77
CA ARG A 146 1.77 -18.00 -9.20
C ARG A 146 1.80 -17.90 -7.69
N GLY A 147 1.26 -16.82 -7.16
CA GLY A 147 1.12 -16.60 -5.71
C GLY A 147 -0.10 -15.75 -5.38
N VAL A 148 -0.41 -15.67 -4.10
CA VAL A 148 -1.50 -14.82 -3.60
C VAL A 148 -1.06 -13.99 -2.41
N LEU A 149 -1.35 -12.70 -2.47
CA LEU A 149 -1.28 -11.78 -1.34
C LEU A 149 -2.70 -11.60 -0.78
N ARG A 150 -2.93 -12.05 0.45
CA ARG A 150 -4.23 -11.93 1.12
C ARG A 150 -4.20 -10.77 2.10
N LEU A 151 -5.08 -9.79 1.90
CA LEU A 151 -5.27 -8.68 2.81
C LEU A 151 -6.55 -8.89 3.61
N ARG A 152 -6.45 -8.80 4.94
CA ARG A 152 -7.58 -9.00 5.86
C ARG A 152 -7.61 -7.94 6.95
N GLY A 153 -8.81 -7.52 7.34
CA GLY A 153 -9.04 -6.57 8.43
C GLY A 153 -8.49 -5.17 8.13
N PHE A 154 -8.48 -4.74 6.88
CA PHE A 154 -8.14 -3.35 6.58
C PHE A 154 -9.28 -2.40 7.01
N PRO A 155 -8.98 -1.17 7.46
CA PRO A 155 -10.01 -0.24 7.94
C PRO A 155 -11.01 0.12 6.86
N THR A 156 -12.29 -0.20 7.04
CA THR A 156 -13.31 -0.01 6.01
C THR A 156 -13.55 1.47 5.69
N THR A 157 -13.33 2.38 6.64
CA THR A 157 -13.59 3.82 6.49
C THR A 157 -12.81 4.48 5.35
N HIS A 158 -11.57 4.06 5.10
CA HIS A 158 -10.71 4.63 4.06
C HIS A 158 -10.60 3.77 2.80
N PHE A 159 -11.25 2.61 2.79
CA PHE A 159 -11.13 1.64 1.71
C PHE A 159 -12.46 1.40 0.98
N ARG A 160 -13.58 1.93 1.50
CA ARG A 160 -14.92 1.82 0.90
C ARG A 160 -15.02 2.34 -0.54
N SER A 161 -14.20 3.30 -0.93
CA SER A 161 -14.12 3.78 -2.31
C SER A 161 -13.53 2.74 -3.27
N GLY A 162 -12.76 1.77 -2.75
CA GLY A 162 -11.91 0.89 -3.55
C GLY A 162 -10.55 1.51 -3.94
N THR A 163 -10.28 2.77 -3.60
CA THR A 163 -9.06 3.49 -4.04
C THR A 163 -7.78 2.83 -3.53
N ALA A 164 -7.82 2.32 -2.30
CA ALA A 164 -6.72 1.56 -1.74
C ALA A 164 -6.47 0.23 -2.47
N VAL A 165 -7.49 -0.36 -3.10
CA VAL A 165 -7.32 -1.58 -3.92
C VAL A 165 -6.51 -1.26 -5.17
N GLU A 166 -6.83 -0.16 -5.86
CA GLU A 166 -6.09 0.29 -7.05
C GLU A 166 -4.65 0.68 -6.73
N LEU A 167 -4.42 1.36 -5.59
CA LEU A 167 -3.07 1.62 -5.08
C LEU A 167 -2.28 0.31 -4.95
N LEU A 168 -2.85 -0.66 -4.23
CA LEU A 168 -2.16 -1.91 -3.92
C LEU A 168 -1.92 -2.74 -5.18
N LEU A 169 -2.86 -2.76 -6.13
CA LEU A 169 -2.67 -3.38 -7.44
C LEU A 169 -1.41 -2.84 -8.12
N GLY A 170 -1.28 -1.52 -8.22
CA GLY A 170 -0.09 -0.90 -8.83
C GLY A 170 1.20 -1.25 -8.08
N CYS A 171 1.17 -1.23 -6.75
CA CYS A 171 2.33 -1.61 -5.95
C CYS A 171 2.73 -3.09 -6.12
N TRP A 172 1.78 -4.01 -6.31
CA TRP A 172 2.05 -5.42 -6.52
C TRP A 172 2.56 -5.72 -7.93
N GLU A 173 2.05 -5.01 -8.93
CA GLU A 173 2.61 -5.05 -10.28
C GLU A 173 4.08 -4.56 -10.30
N ALA A 174 4.39 -3.51 -9.54
CA ALA A 174 5.76 -3.03 -9.37
C ALA A 174 6.70 -4.05 -8.72
N ALA A 175 6.17 -4.93 -7.84
CA ALA A 175 6.98 -6.02 -7.30
C ALA A 175 7.36 -7.04 -8.40
N LEU A 176 6.44 -7.33 -9.33
CA LEU A 176 6.74 -8.17 -10.48
C LEU A 176 7.78 -7.51 -11.40
N ASP A 177 7.63 -6.21 -11.68
CA ASP A 177 8.62 -5.41 -12.43
C ASP A 177 10.01 -5.48 -11.80
N PHE A 178 10.08 -5.26 -10.49
CA PHE A 178 11.34 -5.29 -9.75
C PHE A 178 11.98 -6.68 -9.82
N SER A 179 11.17 -7.74 -9.83
CA SER A 179 11.65 -9.10 -10.05
C SER A 179 11.97 -9.44 -11.51
N GLY A 180 11.84 -8.49 -12.44
CA GLY A 180 12.21 -8.65 -13.85
C GLY A 180 11.45 -9.76 -14.57
N VAL A 181 10.18 -9.97 -14.21
CA VAL A 181 9.29 -10.94 -14.86
C VAL A 181 8.10 -10.23 -15.47
N GLU A 182 7.61 -10.76 -16.59
CA GLU A 182 6.34 -10.33 -17.15
C GLU A 182 5.20 -11.02 -16.39
N GLY A 183 4.31 -10.25 -15.80
CA GLY A 183 3.18 -10.78 -15.04
C GLY A 183 2.07 -9.76 -14.82
N HIS A 184 1.01 -10.20 -14.16
CA HIS A 184 -0.17 -9.39 -13.87
C HIS A 184 -0.72 -9.74 -12.48
N VAL A 185 -1.58 -8.85 -11.97
CA VAL A 185 -2.24 -8.99 -10.68
C VAL A 185 -3.75 -8.83 -10.86
N GLU A 186 -4.51 -9.78 -10.32
CA GLU A 186 -5.97 -9.73 -10.29
C GLU A 186 -6.48 -9.66 -8.86
N VAL A 187 -7.61 -8.97 -8.66
CA VAL A 187 -8.29 -8.97 -7.36
C VAL A 187 -9.40 -10.01 -7.37
N GLN A 188 -9.43 -10.84 -6.34
CA GLN A 188 -10.46 -11.83 -6.10
C GLN A 188 -11.05 -11.68 -4.69
N GLY A 189 -12.31 -12.06 -4.53
CA GLY A 189 -12.99 -12.07 -3.23
C GLY A 189 -13.01 -10.71 -2.53
N LEU A 190 -13.13 -9.61 -3.30
CA LEU A 190 -13.22 -8.27 -2.74
C LEU A 190 -14.49 -8.12 -1.90
N ASP A 191 -14.30 -7.88 -0.60
CA ASP A 191 -15.33 -7.59 0.37
C ASP A 191 -14.92 -6.35 1.17
N LEU A 192 -15.37 -5.19 0.70
CA LEU A 192 -15.05 -3.89 1.29
C LEU A 192 -15.65 -3.70 2.69
N ASP A 193 -16.77 -4.38 2.98
CA ASP A 193 -17.43 -4.30 4.28
C ASP A 193 -16.72 -5.14 5.34
N LYS A 194 -16.09 -6.25 4.94
CA LYS A 194 -15.26 -7.07 5.82
C LYS A 194 -13.78 -6.69 5.81
N GLY A 195 -13.39 -5.74 4.97
CA GLY A 195 -11.99 -5.35 4.81
C GLY A 195 -11.13 -6.51 4.33
N ALA A 196 -11.57 -7.24 3.30
CA ALA A 196 -10.91 -8.43 2.79
C ALA A 196 -10.79 -8.42 1.26
N CYS A 197 -9.64 -8.82 0.74
CA CYS A 197 -9.44 -9.14 -0.67
C CYS A 197 -8.19 -10.00 -0.88
N ASP A 198 -8.14 -10.70 -2.00
CA ASP A 198 -6.99 -11.47 -2.46
C ASP A 198 -6.44 -10.85 -3.73
N PHE A 199 -5.13 -10.60 -3.76
CA PHE A 199 -4.40 -10.22 -4.96
C PHE A 199 -3.70 -11.47 -5.49
N VAL A 200 -4.17 -12.00 -6.60
CA VAL A 200 -3.59 -13.17 -7.27
C VAL A 200 -2.58 -12.66 -8.28
N LEU A 201 -1.32 -13.05 -8.10
CA LEU A 201 -0.21 -12.68 -8.97
C LEU A 201 0.17 -13.88 -9.83
N THR A 202 0.31 -13.65 -11.13
CA THR A 202 0.76 -14.65 -12.11
C THR A 202 1.86 -14.04 -12.97
N TRP A 203 2.95 -14.77 -13.20
CA TRP A 203 4.08 -14.30 -14.00
C TRP A 203 4.67 -15.41 -14.86
N LYS A 204 5.38 -15.06 -15.93
CA LYS A 204 6.12 -16.02 -16.76
C LYS A 204 7.44 -16.39 -16.09
N ALA A 205 7.86 -17.65 -16.21
CA ALA A 205 9.21 -18.06 -15.86
C ALA A 205 10.25 -17.21 -16.62
N ARG A 206 11.40 -17.03 -15.98
CA ARG A 206 12.56 -16.45 -16.65
C ARG A 206 13.08 -17.49 -17.65
N GLY A 207 13.09 -17.12 -18.93
CA GLY A 207 13.79 -17.88 -19.97
C GLY A 207 15.31 -17.84 -19.81
#